data_AF-A0A1M3M7H0-F1
#
_entry.id   AF-A0A1M3M7H0-F1
#
_cell.length_a   1.000
_cell.length_b   1.000
_cell.length_c   1.000
_cell.angle_alpha   90.00
_cell.angle_beta   90.00
_cell.angle_gamma   90.00
#
_symmetry.space_group_name_H-M   'P 1'
#
loop_
_entity.id
_entity.type
_entity.pdbx_description
1 polymer ?
#
loop_
_entity_poly.entity_id
_entity_poly.type
_entity_poly.pdbx_seq_one_letter_code
_entity_poly.pdbx_strand_id
1 'polypeptide(L)'
;MGVEIDPSLDYRHWRKDHVSVFPAIHSSFVNYSARPEVLAGLREAGFASFDAVNYLSEEGLFRYDAALFSGGGAELDIQKSKAINPSIWNRRADTVLMSDSGGFQVATGILAPKQYYEMREKITTWQEAISDIAIAMDVPTGSIGNRKAICIDSFDECLTLTKDNFDWQVQNRNPKAARMLNVVQGLRAEGHEGALRWYDEIKGYCDRSKWGDNAFDGWSFGGFAAQNTATALRVIARMLQDGLLGKDGNHRWIHILGVAAEKRVASFTLIQRALRRVLDDDGFTVSCDASSAGLMVGTKQMYYADGPEGVAQRKVLNARWFQPSCGRDCDEHFDPNAKECVVCAFDRQLDFMRAMGTCCLAEHLSFEAYTNLATLSETKIRDALKEAEEKDLEVDPNLYHLYGTLKPEGYALFTFISQEMFLRKAYGQSAKIVEAKADLVDKLAAALKSETPDSDLAKIKLA
;
A
#
# COMPACT_ATOMS: atom_id res chain seq x y z
N MET A 1 12.08 17.96 21.46
CA MET A 1 13.37 18.18 20.79
C MET A 1 13.27 17.46 19.46
N GLY A 2 13.46 18.16 18.34
CA GLY A 2 13.40 17.52 17.03
C GLY A 2 14.48 16.46 16.93
N VAL A 3 14.10 15.23 16.61
CA VAL A 3 15.07 14.18 16.28
C VAL A 3 15.69 14.62 14.95
N GLU A 4 16.97 14.97 14.98
CA GLU A 4 17.75 15.14 13.76
C GLU A 4 17.86 13.75 13.13
N ILE A 5 17.10 13.51 12.07
CA ILE A 5 17.07 12.22 11.39
C ILE A 5 18.27 12.15 10.47
N ASP A 6 18.95 11.00 10.46
CA ASP A 6 19.97 10.70 9.46
C ASP A 6 19.40 10.95 8.05
N PRO A 7 20.00 11.83 7.22
CA PRO A 7 19.58 12.06 5.85
C PRO A 7 19.46 10.78 5.01
N SER A 8 20.15 9.69 5.39
CA SER A 8 20.03 8.38 4.74
C SER A 8 18.66 7.71 4.93
N LEU A 9 17.88 8.15 5.93
CA LEU A 9 16.55 7.68 6.29
C LEU A 9 15.43 8.63 5.80
N ASP A 10 15.79 9.61 4.98
CA ASP A 10 14.87 10.51 4.30
C ASP A 10 14.66 10.05 2.84
N TYR A 11 13.55 9.35 2.61
CA TYR A 11 13.24 8.76 1.30
C TYR A 11 12.40 9.67 0.40
N ARG A 12 12.13 10.91 0.81
CA ARG A 12 11.28 11.85 0.05
C ARG A 12 11.80 12.11 -1.38
N HIS A 13 13.10 12.04 -1.58
CA HIS A 13 13.72 12.30 -2.89
C HIS A 13 13.66 11.11 -3.87
N TRP A 14 13.34 9.91 -3.39
CA TRP A 14 13.49 8.67 -4.18
C TRP A 14 12.54 8.60 -5.37
N ARG A 15 11.39 9.25 -5.27
CA ARG A 15 10.35 9.29 -6.32
C ARG A 15 10.55 10.37 -7.38
N LYS A 16 11.55 11.26 -7.27
CA LYS A 16 11.69 12.40 -8.21
C LYS A 16 11.91 11.93 -9.65
N ASP A 17 12.78 10.93 -9.83
CA ASP A 17 13.16 10.36 -11.14
C ASP A 17 12.76 8.89 -11.32
N HIS A 18 11.92 8.39 -10.42
CA HIS A 18 11.35 7.04 -10.42
C HIS A 18 9.83 7.13 -10.36
N VAL A 19 9.16 6.01 -10.65
CA VAL A 19 7.73 5.89 -10.33
C VAL A 19 7.51 6.14 -8.82
N SER A 20 6.44 6.87 -8.49
CA SER A 20 6.07 7.09 -7.08
C SER A 20 5.40 5.82 -6.53
N VAL A 21 6.00 5.17 -5.55
CA VAL A 21 5.44 3.98 -4.89
C VAL A 21 4.60 4.45 -3.70
N PHE A 22 3.34 4.02 -3.62
CA PHE A 22 2.41 4.36 -2.56
C PHE A 22 2.19 3.12 -1.69
N PRO A 23 2.86 2.97 -0.53
CA PRO A 23 2.50 1.93 0.41
C PRO A 23 1.03 2.09 0.80
N ALA A 24 0.22 1.06 0.54
CA ALA A 24 -1.18 1.08 0.94
C ALA A 24 -1.26 0.83 2.45
N ILE A 25 -1.66 1.86 3.19
CA ILE A 25 -1.79 1.83 4.63
C ILE A 25 -3.05 1.04 4.99
N HIS A 26 -2.86 -0.06 5.70
CA HIS A 26 -3.96 -0.91 6.13
C HIS A 26 -4.65 -0.32 7.35
N SER A 27 -5.99 -0.37 7.41
CA SER A 27 -6.76 0.18 8.53
C SER A 27 -6.40 -0.46 9.86
N SER A 28 -6.02 -1.75 9.89
CA SER A 28 -5.54 -2.39 11.12
C SER A 28 -4.31 -1.70 11.71
N PHE A 29 -3.40 -1.19 10.89
CA PHE A 29 -2.19 -0.50 11.36
C PHE A 29 -2.53 0.86 11.98
N VAL A 30 -3.32 1.68 11.27
CA VAL A 30 -3.67 3.02 11.74
C VAL A 30 -4.61 2.99 12.94
N ASN A 31 -5.47 1.97 13.05
CA ASN A 31 -6.31 1.76 14.22
C ASN A 31 -5.51 1.54 15.51
N TYR A 32 -4.23 1.18 15.45
CA TYR A 32 -3.37 1.07 16.63
C TYR A 32 -2.86 2.43 17.12
N SER A 33 -2.87 3.47 16.27
CA SER A 33 -2.32 4.79 16.61
C SER A 33 -3.06 5.51 17.73
N ALA A 34 -4.34 5.20 17.94
CA ALA A 34 -5.18 5.79 18.97
C ALA A 34 -5.43 4.86 20.18
N ARG A 35 -4.84 3.66 20.21
CA ARG A 35 -5.12 2.66 21.25
C ARG A 35 -4.21 2.84 22.47
N PRO A 36 -4.77 3.05 23.69
CA PRO A 36 -3.98 3.28 24.89
C PRO A 36 -2.96 2.17 25.19
N GLU A 37 -3.34 0.91 24.96
CA GLU A 37 -2.47 -0.25 25.21
C GLU A 37 -1.25 -0.28 24.28
N VAL A 38 -1.43 0.11 23.02
CA VAL A 38 -0.32 0.22 22.05
C VAL A 38 0.61 1.37 22.44
N LEU A 39 0.03 2.53 22.78
CA LEU A 39 0.81 3.70 23.18
C LEU A 39 1.61 3.45 24.46
N ALA A 40 1.06 2.69 25.40
CA ALA A 40 1.78 2.25 26.60
C ALA A 40 2.93 1.30 26.24
N GLY A 41 2.67 0.27 25.44
CA GLY A 41 3.71 -0.68 25.02
C GLY A 41 4.84 -0.04 24.21
N LEU A 42 4.53 0.94 23.35
CA LEU A 42 5.54 1.73 22.65
C LEU A 42 6.39 2.58 23.60
N ARG A 43 5.79 3.17 24.64
CA ARG A 43 6.54 3.92 25.68
C ARG A 43 7.46 3.02 26.50
N GLU A 44 6.99 1.83 26.86
CA GLU A 44 7.81 0.82 27.52
C GLU A 44 8.98 0.36 26.62
N ALA A 45 8.76 0.28 25.31
CA ALA A 45 9.80 0.01 24.33
C ALA A 45 10.72 1.21 24.02
N GLY A 46 10.52 2.37 24.67
CA GLY A 46 11.37 3.55 24.57
C GLY A 46 10.92 4.62 23.57
N PHE A 47 9.76 4.48 22.93
CA PHE A 47 9.23 5.48 22.00
C PHE A 47 8.35 6.51 22.71
N ALA A 48 8.48 7.78 22.31
CA ALA A 48 7.65 8.85 22.89
C ALA A 48 6.17 8.75 22.50
N SER A 49 5.90 8.32 21.26
CA SER A 49 4.57 8.32 20.64
C SER A 49 4.50 7.28 19.52
N PHE A 50 3.29 7.00 19.01
CA PHE A 50 3.11 6.23 17.78
C PHE A 50 3.72 6.93 16.56
N ASP A 51 3.90 8.25 16.62
CA ASP A 51 4.43 9.00 15.49
C ASP A 51 5.88 8.63 15.14
N ALA A 52 6.66 8.09 16.09
CA ALA A 52 7.96 7.49 15.81
C ALA A 52 7.89 6.35 14.78
N VAL A 53 6.80 5.58 14.76
CA VAL A 53 6.59 4.47 13.82
C VAL A 53 5.62 4.85 12.69
N ASN A 54 5.39 6.15 12.48
CA ASN A 54 4.57 6.69 11.40
C ASN A 54 5.45 7.46 10.43
N TYR A 55 5.77 6.88 9.27
CA TYR A 55 6.64 7.53 8.28
C TYR A 55 6.04 8.80 7.64
N LEU A 56 4.76 9.07 7.88
CA LEU A 56 4.06 10.28 7.47
C LEU A 56 4.12 11.40 8.52
N SER A 57 4.70 11.14 9.70
CA SER A 57 4.91 12.14 10.76
C SER A 57 6.27 12.84 10.63
N GLU A 58 6.40 14.04 11.21
CA GLU A 58 7.70 14.68 11.42
C GLU A 58 8.60 13.87 12.35
N GLU A 59 8.01 13.11 13.28
CA GLU A 59 8.73 12.35 14.31
C GLU A 59 9.09 10.93 13.85
N GLY A 60 8.62 10.51 12.66
CA GLY A 60 8.84 9.16 12.14
C GLY A 60 10.32 8.85 11.98
N LEU A 61 10.75 7.69 12.49
CA LEU A 61 12.16 7.25 12.48
C LEU A 61 12.75 7.10 11.06
N PHE A 62 11.88 6.92 10.06
CA PHE A 62 12.18 7.24 8.66
C PHE A 62 11.06 8.11 8.09
N ARG A 63 11.35 8.90 7.06
CA ARG A 63 10.35 9.76 6.41
C ARG A 63 10.17 9.38 4.95
N TYR A 64 8.91 9.27 4.55
CA TYR A 64 8.49 9.10 3.16
C TYR A 64 7.22 9.91 2.89
N ASP A 65 7.00 10.36 1.66
CA ASP A 65 6.00 11.40 1.33
C ASP A 65 4.84 10.89 0.46
N ALA A 66 4.64 9.58 0.36
CA ALA A 66 3.53 9.01 -0.39
C ALA A 66 2.86 7.88 0.38
N ALA A 67 1.53 7.85 0.36
CA ALA A 67 0.75 6.77 0.93
C ALA A 67 -0.58 6.62 0.21
N LEU A 68 -1.09 5.39 0.12
CA LEU A 68 -2.47 5.15 -0.29
C LEU A 68 -3.30 4.72 0.93
N PHE A 69 -4.51 5.26 1.07
CA PHE A 69 -5.45 4.86 2.11
C PHE A 69 -6.81 4.51 1.52
N SER A 70 -7.26 3.28 1.73
CA SER A 70 -8.46 2.75 1.05
C SER A 70 -9.74 3.17 1.75
N GLY A 71 -10.71 3.68 0.97
CA GLY A 71 -12.05 3.99 1.44
C GLY A 71 -12.89 2.75 1.78
N GLY A 72 -12.53 1.57 1.27
CA GLY A 72 -13.31 0.36 1.54
C GLY A 72 -13.26 -0.09 3.02
N GLY A 73 -12.08 -0.01 3.62
CA GLY A 73 -11.88 -0.39 5.03
C GLY A 73 -12.00 0.79 6.02
N ALA A 74 -12.37 1.97 5.55
CA ALA A 74 -12.30 3.21 6.33
C ALA A 74 -13.58 3.49 7.12
N GLU A 75 -13.41 4.19 8.24
CA GLU A 75 -14.50 4.94 8.86
C GLU A 75 -14.75 6.20 8.03
N LEU A 76 -15.91 6.25 7.36
CA LEU A 76 -16.29 7.30 6.42
C LEU A 76 -16.88 8.55 7.11
N ASP A 77 -17.31 8.43 8.38
CA ASP A 77 -17.62 9.61 9.19
C ASP A 77 -16.33 10.39 9.48
N ILE A 78 -16.22 11.61 8.96
CA ILE A 78 -14.99 12.42 9.06
C ILE A 78 -14.52 12.60 10.50
N GLN A 79 -15.43 12.85 11.45
CA GLN A 79 -15.05 13.14 12.83
C GLN A 79 -14.58 11.88 13.53
N LYS A 80 -15.26 10.75 13.32
CA LYS A 80 -14.80 9.45 13.84
C LYS A 80 -13.49 9.03 13.18
N SER A 81 -13.35 9.22 11.87
CA SER A 81 -12.13 8.92 11.11
C SER A 81 -10.93 9.68 11.67
N LYS A 82 -11.09 10.97 11.98
CA LYS A 82 -10.07 11.80 12.64
C LYS A 82 -9.67 11.27 14.01
N ALA A 83 -10.66 10.84 14.80
CA ALA A 83 -10.43 10.34 16.15
C ALA A 83 -9.67 9.00 16.18
N ILE A 84 -9.98 8.09 15.25
CA ILE A 84 -9.39 6.74 15.25
C ILE A 84 -8.10 6.63 14.43
N ASN A 85 -7.89 7.52 13.45
CA ASN A 85 -6.71 7.52 12.57
C ASN A 85 -5.91 8.83 12.61
N PRO A 86 -5.59 9.40 13.79
CA PRO A 86 -4.91 10.69 13.88
C PRO A 86 -3.58 10.72 13.13
N SER A 87 -2.89 9.58 13.00
CA SER A 87 -1.62 9.45 12.27
C SER A 87 -1.70 9.75 10.77
N ILE A 88 -2.87 9.61 10.15
CA ILE A 88 -3.11 9.93 8.72
C ILE A 88 -3.66 11.34 8.56
N TRP A 89 -4.54 11.75 9.46
CA TRP A 89 -5.17 13.08 9.43
C TRP A 89 -4.19 14.19 9.80
N ASN A 90 -3.20 13.91 10.67
CA ASN A 90 -2.17 14.85 11.11
C ASN A 90 -0.81 14.58 10.42
N ARG A 91 -0.83 14.02 9.22
CA ARG A 91 0.37 13.81 8.40
C ARG A 91 1.06 15.14 8.07
N ARG A 92 2.35 15.08 7.71
CA ARG A 92 3.10 16.24 7.22
C ARG A 92 2.47 16.85 5.98
N ALA A 93 2.56 18.17 5.85
CA ALA A 93 2.03 18.91 4.70
C ALA A 93 2.76 18.60 3.37
N ASP A 94 3.98 18.06 3.43
CA ASP A 94 4.76 17.67 2.24
C ASP A 94 4.39 16.28 1.69
N THR A 95 3.43 15.58 2.32
CA THR A 95 2.99 14.25 1.90
C THR A 95 1.90 14.31 0.83
N VAL A 96 1.91 13.35 -0.08
CA VAL A 96 0.83 13.09 -1.03
C VAL A 96 0.07 11.85 -0.56
N LEU A 97 -1.15 12.05 -0.06
CA LEU A 97 -2.05 10.97 0.27
C LEU A 97 -3.00 10.72 -0.90
N MET A 98 -3.01 9.47 -1.36
CA MET A 98 -3.98 8.99 -2.33
C MET A 98 -5.08 8.19 -1.62
N SER A 99 -6.34 8.36 -2.01
CA SER A 99 -7.44 7.52 -1.54
C SER A 99 -8.06 6.71 -2.67
N ASP A 100 -8.20 5.40 -2.48
CA ASP A 100 -9.09 4.62 -3.33
C ASP A 100 -10.54 4.68 -2.82
N SER A 101 -11.47 4.34 -3.69
CA SER A 101 -12.90 4.41 -3.39
C SER A 101 -13.46 3.17 -2.68
N GLY A 102 -12.67 2.10 -2.53
CA GLY A 102 -13.15 0.83 -1.98
C GLY A 102 -13.80 -0.14 -2.98
N GLY A 103 -13.70 0.09 -4.30
CA GLY A 103 -14.27 -0.81 -5.33
C GLY A 103 -13.81 -2.28 -5.22
N PHE A 104 -12.64 -2.52 -4.61
CA PHE A 104 -12.17 -3.88 -4.29
C PHE A 104 -13.11 -4.67 -3.35
N GLN A 105 -13.87 -4.00 -2.48
CA GLN A 105 -14.88 -4.66 -1.64
C GLN A 105 -16.06 -5.19 -2.44
N VAL A 106 -16.43 -4.50 -3.52
CA VAL A 106 -17.43 -4.99 -4.48
C VAL A 106 -16.88 -6.21 -5.20
N ALA A 107 -15.64 -6.12 -5.70
CA ALA A 107 -14.97 -7.22 -6.39
C ALA A 107 -14.78 -8.47 -5.53
N THR A 108 -14.68 -8.32 -4.20
CA THR A 108 -14.55 -9.45 -3.25
C THR A 108 -15.87 -9.93 -2.66
N GLY A 109 -16.98 -9.28 -3.01
CA GLY A 109 -18.32 -9.64 -2.54
C GLY A 109 -18.64 -9.20 -1.11
N ILE A 110 -17.83 -8.33 -0.52
CA ILE A 110 -18.09 -7.76 0.81
C ILE A 110 -19.21 -6.73 0.72
N LEU A 111 -19.26 -5.96 -0.38
CA LEU A 111 -20.25 -4.92 -0.60
C LEU A 111 -21.02 -5.19 -1.89
N ALA A 112 -22.35 -5.13 -1.85
CA ALA A 112 -23.15 -5.23 -3.07
C ALA A 112 -23.06 -3.93 -3.90
N PRO A 113 -23.19 -3.98 -5.23
CA PRO A 113 -23.07 -2.79 -6.08
C PRO A 113 -24.07 -1.68 -5.71
N LYS A 114 -25.30 -2.06 -5.36
CA LYS A 114 -26.32 -1.12 -4.89
C LYS A 114 -25.89 -0.39 -3.62
N GLN A 115 -25.34 -1.10 -2.65
CA GLN A 115 -24.86 -0.51 -1.39
C GLN A 115 -23.68 0.43 -1.66
N TYR A 116 -22.76 0.03 -2.53
CA TYR A 116 -21.64 0.86 -2.96
C TYR A 116 -22.12 2.16 -3.62
N TYR A 117 -23.10 2.08 -4.52
CA TYR A 117 -23.74 3.25 -5.11
C TYR A 117 -24.39 4.14 -4.04
N GLU A 118 -25.15 3.58 -3.10
CA GLU A 118 -25.78 4.34 -1.99
C GLU A 118 -24.76 5.03 -1.07
N MET A 119 -23.52 4.53 -1.01
CA MET A 119 -22.43 5.11 -0.21
C MET A 119 -21.63 6.21 -0.95
N ARG A 120 -21.91 6.47 -2.23
CA ARG A 120 -21.08 7.36 -3.08
C ARG A 120 -20.84 8.76 -2.55
N GLU A 121 -21.85 9.35 -1.91
CA GLU A 121 -21.72 10.66 -1.28
C GLU A 121 -20.76 10.62 -0.08
N LYS A 122 -20.91 9.61 0.79
CA LYS A 122 -20.04 9.44 1.95
C LYS A 122 -18.60 9.14 1.54
N ILE A 123 -18.41 8.26 0.56
CA ILE A 123 -17.08 7.91 0.04
C ILE A 123 -16.43 9.14 -0.59
N THR A 124 -17.13 9.84 -1.49
CA THR A 124 -16.58 11.02 -2.17
C THR A 124 -16.24 12.13 -1.18
N THR A 125 -17.14 12.44 -0.25
CA THR A 125 -16.91 13.47 0.79
C THR A 125 -15.73 13.09 1.69
N TRP A 126 -15.59 11.80 2.04
CA TRP A 126 -14.45 11.32 2.82
C TRP A 126 -13.13 11.43 2.06
N GLN A 127 -13.09 11.01 0.79
CA GLN A 127 -11.91 11.12 -0.07
C GLN A 127 -11.45 12.59 -0.19
N GLU A 128 -12.39 13.50 -0.43
CA GLU A 128 -12.14 14.95 -0.52
C GLU A 128 -11.65 15.56 0.79
N ALA A 129 -12.09 15.04 1.93
CA ALA A 129 -11.67 15.54 3.23
C ALA A 129 -10.26 15.08 3.62
N ILE A 130 -9.85 13.88 3.22
CA ILE A 130 -8.62 13.25 3.72
C ILE A 130 -7.44 13.34 2.74
N SER A 131 -7.69 13.23 1.43
CA SER A 131 -6.66 12.94 0.43
C SER A 131 -6.36 14.11 -0.51
N ASP A 132 -5.16 14.11 -1.07
CA ASP A 132 -4.73 15.06 -2.10
C ASP A 132 -5.18 14.59 -3.50
N ILE A 133 -5.23 13.26 -3.67
CA ILE A 133 -5.65 12.57 -4.89
C ILE A 133 -6.65 11.46 -4.52
N ALA A 134 -7.84 11.51 -5.08
CA ALA A 134 -8.86 10.47 -5.00
C ALA A 134 -8.89 9.64 -6.28
N ILE A 135 -9.25 8.36 -6.19
CA ILE A 135 -9.57 7.51 -7.33
C ILE A 135 -11.10 7.39 -7.42
N ALA A 136 -11.63 7.59 -8.62
CA ALA A 136 -13.07 7.55 -8.88
C ALA A 136 -13.69 6.18 -8.59
N MET A 137 -15.00 6.17 -8.33
CA MET A 137 -15.75 5.00 -7.85
C MET A 137 -16.08 4.00 -8.97
N ASP A 138 -15.10 3.20 -9.38
CA ASP A 138 -15.34 2.14 -10.36
C ASP A 138 -15.92 0.87 -9.73
N VAL A 139 -16.59 0.06 -10.56
CA VAL A 139 -17.00 -1.30 -10.25
C VAL A 139 -16.05 -2.25 -11.01
N PRO A 140 -15.08 -2.88 -10.32
CA PRO A 140 -14.01 -3.59 -11.02
C PRO A 140 -14.50 -4.81 -11.79
N THR A 141 -13.93 -5.04 -12.97
CA THR A 141 -14.17 -6.26 -13.78
C THR A 141 -13.75 -7.55 -13.08
N GLY A 142 -12.92 -7.47 -12.04
CA GLY A 142 -12.57 -8.59 -11.16
C GLY A 142 -13.75 -9.17 -10.37
N SER A 143 -14.91 -8.51 -10.38
CA SER A 143 -16.17 -9.02 -9.83
C SER A 143 -16.73 -10.18 -10.66
N ILE A 144 -16.48 -10.18 -11.97
CA ILE A 144 -17.07 -11.12 -12.93
C ILE A 144 -16.53 -12.53 -12.65
N GLY A 145 -17.44 -13.47 -12.44
CA GLY A 145 -17.12 -14.87 -12.13
C GLY A 145 -16.60 -15.09 -10.70
N ASN A 146 -16.57 -14.05 -9.85
CA ASN A 146 -16.28 -14.22 -8.45
C ASN A 146 -17.53 -14.74 -7.72
N ARG A 147 -17.46 -15.98 -7.22
CA ARG A 147 -18.56 -16.64 -6.47
C ARG A 147 -19.02 -15.88 -5.22
N LYS A 148 -18.24 -14.91 -4.72
CA LYS A 148 -18.64 -14.05 -3.60
C LYS A 148 -19.33 -12.76 -4.05
N ALA A 149 -19.06 -12.29 -5.26
CA ALA A 149 -19.66 -11.09 -5.84
C ALA A 149 -20.80 -11.47 -6.82
N ILE A 150 -21.81 -12.18 -6.30
CA ILE A 150 -22.86 -12.88 -7.09
C ILE A 150 -23.77 -11.93 -7.90
N CYS A 151 -23.59 -10.61 -7.77
CA CYS A 151 -24.48 -9.60 -8.34
C CYS A 151 -23.95 -8.91 -9.60
N ILE A 152 -22.84 -9.38 -10.19
CA ILE A 152 -22.26 -8.80 -11.41
C ILE A 152 -21.77 -9.92 -12.34
N ASP A 153 -22.39 -10.03 -13.50
CA ASP A 153 -22.18 -11.18 -14.40
C ASP A 153 -21.46 -10.81 -15.71
N SER A 154 -21.30 -9.52 -16.02
CA SER A 154 -20.74 -9.09 -17.31
C SER A 154 -19.85 -7.86 -17.25
N PHE A 155 -19.02 -7.73 -18.28
CA PHE A 155 -18.19 -6.54 -18.52
C PHE A 155 -19.05 -5.27 -18.66
N ASP A 156 -20.16 -5.37 -19.39
CA ASP A 156 -21.06 -4.25 -19.65
C ASP A 156 -21.78 -3.78 -18.39
N GLU A 157 -22.09 -4.70 -17.47
CA GLU A 157 -22.67 -4.37 -16.18
C GLU A 157 -21.67 -3.64 -15.28
N CYS A 158 -20.43 -4.12 -15.17
CA CYS A 158 -19.34 -3.39 -14.49
C CYS A 158 -19.20 -1.96 -15.04
N LEU A 159 -19.19 -1.83 -16.38
CA LEU A 159 -19.03 -0.55 -17.05
C LEU A 159 -20.23 0.38 -16.79
N THR A 160 -21.45 -0.14 -16.87
CA THR A 160 -22.68 0.63 -16.62
C THR A 160 -22.71 1.17 -15.20
N LEU A 161 -22.49 0.29 -14.21
CA LEU A 161 -22.47 0.69 -12.79
C LEU A 161 -21.33 1.67 -12.48
N THR A 162 -20.19 1.54 -13.18
CA THR A 162 -19.10 2.52 -13.08
C THR A 162 -19.52 3.88 -13.63
N LYS A 163 -20.17 3.93 -14.80
CA LYS A 163 -20.66 5.17 -15.41
C LYS A 163 -21.73 5.84 -14.52
N ASP A 164 -22.61 5.07 -13.89
CA ASP A 164 -23.59 5.60 -12.93
C ASP A 164 -22.91 6.31 -11.75
N ASN A 165 -21.84 5.72 -11.20
CA ASN A 165 -21.03 6.36 -10.16
C ASN A 165 -20.33 7.61 -10.68
N PHE A 166 -19.72 7.53 -11.88
CA PHE A 166 -18.96 8.65 -12.45
C PHE A 166 -19.86 9.83 -12.80
N ASP A 167 -21.04 9.60 -13.38
CA ASP A 167 -22.06 10.63 -13.65
C ASP A 167 -22.42 11.37 -12.36
N TRP A 168 -22.62 10.63 -11.26
CA TRP A 168 -22.87 11.25 -9.96
C TRP A 168 -21.65 12.03 -9.46
N GLN A 169 -20.44 11.47 -9.53
CA GLN A 169 -19.23 12.12 -9.02
C GLN A 169 -18.91 13.44 -9.74
N VAL A 170 -18.97 13.48 -11.08
CA VAL A 170 -18.72 14.73 -11.83
C VAL A 170 -19.79 15.80 -11.60
N GLN A 171 -20.97 15.43 -11.10
CA GLN A 171 -22.04 16.37 -10.76
C GLN A 171 -21.95 16.89 -9.32
N ASN A 172 -21.33 16.14 -8.40
CA ASN A 172 -21.45 16.38 -6.96
C ASN A 172 -20.11 16.58 -6.22
N ARG A 173 -18.96 16.27 -6.84
CA ARG A 173 -17.65 16.44 -6.21
C ARG A 173 -17.27 17.90 -5.97
N ASN A 174 -16.35 18.13 -5.03
CA ASN A 174 -15.62 19.38 -4.85
C ASN A 174 -14.22 19.27 -5.50
N PRO A 175 -14.03 19.81 -6.72
CA PRO A 175 -12.76 19.68 -7.44
C PRO A 175 -11.60 20.47 -6.81
N LYS A 176 -11.89 21.35 -5.85
CA LYS A 176 -10.84 22.09 -5.09
C LYS A 176 -10.30 21.31 -3.90
N ALA A 177 -11.02 20.27 -3.44
CA ALA A 177 -10.63 19.51 -2.26
C ALA A 177 -9.61 18.43 -2.59
N ALA A 178 -9.83 17.66 -3.66
CA ALA A 178 -8.91 16.63 -4.13
C ALA A 178 -8.97 16.49 -5.65
N ARG A 179 -7.82 16.17 -6.26
CA ARG A 179 -7.79 15.69 -7.66
C ARG A 179 -8.49 14.35 -7.74
N MET A 180 -9.19 14.06 -8.82
CA MET A 180 -9.87 12.75 -8.97
C MET A 180 -9.39 12.02 -10.21
N LEU A 181 -8.86 10.80 -10.06
CA LEU A 181 -8.37 9.99 -11.18
C LEU A 181 -9.50 9.10 -11.70
N ASN A 182 -9.72 9.15 -13.01
CA ASN A 182 -10.59 8.23 -13.73
C ASN A 182 -9.99 6.81 -13.74
N VAL A 183 -10.78 5.75 -13.82
CA VAL A 183 -10.28 4.36 -13.70
C VAL A 183 -10.50 3.57 -14.98
N VAL A 184 -9.41 3.18 -15.65
CA VAL A 184 -9.44 2.21 -16.74
C VAL A 184 -9.37 0.81 -16.17
N GLN A 185 -10.42 0.00 -16.42
CA GLN A 185 -10.43 -1.42 -16.12
C GLN A 185 -10.11 -2.26 -17.36
N GLY A 186 -10.04 -3.57 -17.16
CA GLY A 186 -10.01 -4.54 -18.24
C GLY A 186 -10.33 -5.94 -17.74
N LEU A 187 -10.83 -6.80 -18.61
CA LEU A 187 -11.08 -8.21 -18.30
C LEU A 187 -10.14 -9.07 -19.15
N ARG A 188 -9.50 -10.07 -18.53
CA ARG A 188 -8.53 -10.93 -19.24
C ARG A 188 -9.14 -11.61 -20.47
N ALA A 189 -10.41 -12.01 -20.39
CA ALA A 189 -11.12 -12.64 -21.50
C ALA A 189 -11.31 -11.70 -22.71
N GLU A 190 -11.37 -10.38 -22.48
CA GLU A 190 -11.51 -9.35 -23.51
C GLU A 190 -10.16 -8.86 -24.07
N GLY A 191 -9.05 -9.25 -23.45
CA GLY A 191 -7.71 -8.88 -23.88
C GLY A 191 -7.44 -7.37 -23.87
N HIS A 192 -6.66 -6.89 -24.84
CA HIS A 192 -6.29 -5.47 -24.98
C HIS A 192 -7.47 -4.62 -25.46
N GLU A 193 -8.29 -5.16 -26.37
CA GLU A 193 -9.46 -4.47 -26.94
C GLU A 193 -10.50 -4.15 -25.87
N GLY A 194 -10.71 -5.04 -24.89
CA GLY A 194 -11.59 -4.74 -23.76
C GLY A 194 -11.17 -3.52 -22.94
N ALA A 195 -9.87 -3.36 -22.70
CA ALA A 195 -9.38 -2.19 -21.96
C ALA A 195 -9.48 -0.89 -22.79
N LEU A 196 -9.23 -0.97 -24.10
CA LEU A 196 -9.43 0.17 -25.02
C LEU A 196 -10.91 0.56 -25.10
N ARG A 197 -11.81 -0.42 -25.21
CA ARG A 197 -13.26 -0.20 -25.16
C ARG A 197 -13.69 0.46 -23.86
N TRP A 198 -13.22 -0.04 -22.72
CA TRP A 198 -13.50 0.59 -21.42
C TRP A 198 -13.06 2.05 -21.43
N TYR A 199 -11.82 2.31 -21.83
CA TYR A 199 -11.28 3.66 -21.94
C TYR A 199 -12.13 4.57 -22.84
N ASP A 200 -12.51 4.12 -24.04
CA ASP A 200 -13.32 4.92 -24.96
C ASP A 200 -14.69 5.31 -24.38
N GLU A 201 -15.28 4.44 -23.55
CA GLU A 201 -16.57 4.65 -22.89
C GLU A 201 -16.51 5.63 -21.70
N ILE A 202 -15.36 5.74 -21.04
CA ILE A 202 -15.20 6.58 -19.83
C ILE A 202 -14.34 7.83 -20.04
N LYS A 203 -13.66 7.98 -21.17
CA LYS A 203 -12.77 9.13 -21.38
C LYS A 203 -13.49 10.48 -21.38
N GLY A 204 -14.79 10.50 -21.69
CA GLY A 204 -15.62 11.70 -21.63
C GLY A 204 -15.79 12.30 -20.22
N TYR A 205 -15.48 11.57 -19.14
CA TYR A 205 -15.46 12.11 -17.77
C TYR A 205 -14.24 13.01 -17.49
N CYS A 206 -13.24 12.93 -18.36
CA CYS A 206 -12.03 13.76 -18.32
C CYS A 206 -12.17 15.03 -19.19
N ASP A 207 -13.30 15.21 -19.88
CA ASP A 207 -13.51 16.34 -20.79
C ASP A 207 -13.95 17.61 -20.04
N ARG A 208 -13.02 18.57 -19.91
CA ARG A 208 -13.26 19.88 -19.29
C ARG A 208 -14.23 20.75 -20.08
N SER A 209 -14.38 20.56 -21.39
CA SER A 209 -15.38 21.30 -22.16
C SER A 209 -16.80 20.89 -21.78
N LYS A 210 -16.97 19.67 -21.28
CA LYS A 210 -18.26 19.12 -20.80
C LYS A 210 -18.48 19.35 -19.31
N TRP A 211 -17.47 19.10 -18.48
CA TRP A 211 -17.63 19.06 -17.02
C TRP A 211 -16.94 20.22 -16.28
N GLY A 212 -16.28 21.14 -16.99
CA GLY A 212 -15.53 22.23 -16.37
C GLY A 212 -14.50 21.72 -15.37
N ASP A 213 -14.42 22.34 -14.20
CA ASP A 213 -13.52 21.93 -13.13
C ASP A 213 -13.87 20.58 -12.50
N ASN A 214 -15.10 20.08 -12.69
CA ASN A 214 -15.50 18.79 -12.14
C ASN A 214 -14.98 17.60 -12.95
N ALA A 215 -14.45 17.81 -14.16
CA ALA A 215 -13.81 16.76 -14.95
C ALA A 215 -12.73 16.04 -14.14
N PHE A 216 -12.57 14.73 -14.34
CA PHE A 216 -11.51 13.97 -13.68
C PHE A 216 -10.11 14.43 -14.14
N ASP A 217 -9.14 14.40 -13.22
CA ASP A 217 -7.83 15.06 -13.25
C ASP A 217 -6.66 14.09 -13.44
N GLY A 218 -6.90 12.99 -14.13
CA GLY A 218 -5.89 11.99 -14.46
C GLY A 218 -6.47 10.59 -14.53
N TRP A 219 -5.58 9.60 -14.48
CA TRP A 219 -5.91 8.23 -14.82
C TRP A 219 -5.36 7.26 -13.80
N SER A 220 -6.13 6.23 -13.50
CA SER A 220 -5.70 5.04 -12.79
C SER A 220 -6.03 3.81 -13.63
N PHE A 221 -5.26 2.74 -13.41
CA PHE A 221 -5.40 1.47 -14.11
C PHE A 221 -5.72 0.41 -13.08
N GLY A 222 -6.85 -0.28 -13.27
CA GLY A 222 -7.32 -1.41 -12.47
C GLY A 222 -7.42 -2.70 -13.28
N GLY A 223 -7.69 -3.82 -12.59
CA GLY A 223 -8.00 -5.11 -13.23
C GLY A 223 -6.92 -5.59 -14.20
N PHE A 224 -7.33 -6.11 -15.37
CA PHE A 224 -6.39 -6.58 -16.38
C PHE A 224 -5.48 -5.47 -16.93
N ALA A 225 -5.99 -4.23 -17.01
CA ALA A 225 -5.23 -3.08 -17.48
C ALA A 225 -4.06 -2.74 -16.54
N ALA A 226 -4.25 -2.89 -15.22
CA ALA A 226 -3.18 -2.78 -14.24
C ALA A 226 -2.19 -3.96 -14.33
N GLN A 227 -2.70 -5.19 -14.46
CA GLN A 227 -1.87 -6.40 -14.40
C GLN A 227 -0.98 -6.59 -15.62
N ASN A 228 -1.41 -6.13 -16.80
CA ASN A 228 -0.70 -6.33 -18.06
C ASN A 228 -0.08 -5.00 -18.57
N THR A 229 1.25 -4.88 -18.50
CA THR A 229 1.96 -3.66 -18.94
C THR A 229 1.79 -3.38 -20.43
N ALA A 230 1.66 -4.41 -21.28
CA ALA A 230 1.43 -4.19 -22.71
C ALA A 230 0.03 -3.60 -22.95
N THR A 231 -0.99 -4.06 -22.22
CA THR A 231 -2.33 -3.43 -22.22
C THR A 231 -2.26 -1.97 -21.78
N ALA A 232 -1.60 -1.71 -20.64
CA ALA A 232 -1.47 -0.34 -20.11
C ALA A 232 -0.79 0.59 -21.13
N LEU A 233 0.29 0.15 -21.78
CA LEU A 233 1.00 0.93 -22.79
C LEU A 233 0.13 1.26 -24.02
N ARG A 234 -0.70 0.33 -24.48
CA ARG A 234 -1.62 0.59 -25.61
C ARG A 234 -2.67 1.64 -25.26
N VAL A 235 -3.26 1.53 -24.07
CA VAL A 235 -4.20 2.53 -23.58
C VAL A 235 -3.52 3.89 -23.39
N ILE A 236 -2.30 3.94 -22.85
CA ILE A 236 -1.52 5.18 -22.71
C ILE A 236 -1.22 5.80 -24.08
N ALA A 237 -0.84 5.00 -25.07
CA ALA A 237 -0.63 5.47 -26.44
C ALA A 237 -1.92 6.08 -27.02
N ARG A 238 -3.07 5.44 -26.78
CA ARG A 238 -4.38 5.96 -27.17
C ARG A 238 -4.71 7.28 -26.45
N MET A 239 -4.40 7.40 -25.16
CA MET A 239 -4.57 8.65 -24.40
C MET A 239 -3.72 9.80 -24.96
N LEU A 240 -2.49 9.51 -25.40
CA LEU A 240 -1.63 10.51 -26.07
C LEU A 240 -2.25 10.97 -27.39
N GLN A 241 -2.74 10.03 -28.21
CA GLN A 241 -3.39 10.35 -29.50
C GLN A 241 -4.65 11.20 -29.31
N ASP A 242 -5.43 10.92 -28.27
CA ASP A 242 -6.63 11.68 -27.93
C ASP A 242 -6.31 13.03 -27.25
N GLY A 243 -5.04 13.34 -26.99
CA GLY A 243 -4.63 14.58 -26.32
C GLY A 243 -5.01 14.63 -24.84
N LEU A 244 -5.28 13.48 -24.21
CA LEU A 244 -5.72 13.37 -22.82
C LEU A 244 -4.56 13.18 -21.82
N LEU A 245 -3.31 13.44 -22.24
CA LEU A 245 -2.15 13.56 -21.38
C LEU A 245 -1.34 14.78 -21.82
N GLY A 246 -0.88 15.61 -20.88
CA GLY A 246 -0.04 16.75 -21.21
C GLY A 246 0.06 17.79 -20.10
N LYS A 247 1.04 18.68 -20.26
CA LYS A 247 1.43 19.71 -19.27
C LYS A 247 0.35 20.76 -19.01
N ASP A 248 -0.42 21.10 -20.03
CA ASP A 248 -1.49 22.10 -19.97
C ASP A 248 -2.85 21.48 -19.62
N GLY A 249 -2.90 20.15 -19.51
CA GLY A 249 -4.07 19.41 -19.06
C GLY A 249 -4.07 19.16 -17.55
N ASN A 250 -5.23 18.83 -17.01
CA ASN A 250 -5.35 18.27 -15.67
C ASN A 250 -4.82 16.83 -15.58
N HIS A 251 -4.57 16.16 -16.71
CA HIS A 251 -4.18 14.75 -16.79
C HIS A 251 -2.67 14.51 -16.74
N ARG A 252 -2.02 14.99 -15.68
CA ARG A 252 -0.56 14.85 -15.47
C ARG A 252 -0.18 13.69 -14.54
N TRP A 253 -1.13 12.79 -14.31
CA TRP A 253 -0.98 11.70 -13.35
C TRP A 253 -1.55 10.39 -13.87
N ILE A 254 -0.74 9.34 -13.82
CA ILE A 254 -1.14 7.95 -14.03
C ILE A 254 -0.86 7.15 -12.74
N HIS A 255 -1.83 6.38 -12.28
CA HIS A 255 -1.68 5.47 -11.15
C HIS A 255 -1.95 4.02 -11.57
N ILE A 256 -1.13 3.06 -11.16
CA ILE A 256 -1.34 1.64 -11.45
C ILE A 256 -1.66 0.89 -10.16
N LEU A 257 -2.88 0.38 -10.05
CA LEU A 257 -3.41 -0.18 -8.81
C LEU A 257 -2.83 -1.57 -8.49
N GLY A 258 -2.45 -1.75 -7.23
CA GLY A 258 -2.17 -3.05 -6.60
C GLY A 258 -0.93 -3.79 -7.10
N VAL A 259 0.04 -3.08 -7.70
CA VAL A 259 1.26 -3.69 -8.27
C VAL A 259 2.50 -2.83 -8.01
N ALA A 260 3.37 -3.29 -7.11
CA ALA A 260 4.63 -2.61 -6.80
C ALA A 260 5.84 -3.55 -6.59
N ALA A 261 5.85 -4.72 -7.26
CA ALA A 261 7.06 -5.56 -7.33
C ALA A 261 8.20 -4.82 -8.05
N GLU A 262 9.45 -5.11 -7.72
CA GLU A 262 10.64 -4.36 -8.19
C GLU A 262 10.73 -4.26 -9.74
N LYS A 263 10.42 -5.35 -10.47
CA LYS A 263 10.37 -5.35 -11.94
C LYS A 263 9.29 -4.43 -12.50
N ARG A 264 8.16 -4.34 -11.80
CA ARG A 264 7.03 -3.48 -12.16
C ARG A 264 7.38 -2.02 -11.89
N VAL A 265 7.97 -1.73 -10.73
CA VAL A 265 8.49 -0.40 -10.39
C VAL A 265 9.52 0.07 -11.42
N ALA A 266 10.42 -0.81 -11.86
CA ALA A 266 11.37 -0.52 -12.93
C ALA A 266 10.68 -0.20 -14.27
N SER A 267 9.72 -1.05 -14.67
CA SER A 267 8.94 -0.86 -15.90
C SER A 267 8.18 0.47 -15.90
N PHE A 268 7.52 0.82 -14.79
CA PHE A 268 6.79 2.07 -14.67
C PHE A 268 7.71 3.29 -14.61
N THR A 269 8.92 3.14 -14.04
CA THR A 269 9.93 4.21 -14.08
C THR A 269 10.37 4.49 -15.52
N LEU A 270 10.64 3.46 -16.32
CA LEU A 270 10.98 3.62 -17.74
C LEU A 270 9.84 4.30 -18.52
N ILE A 271 8.60 3.92 -18.23
CA ILE A 271 7.40 4.54 -18.81
C ILE A 271 7.28 6.01 -18.42
N GLN A 272 7.46 6.36 -17.13
CA GLN A 272 7.43 7.75 -16.67
C GLN A 272 8.46 8.59 -17.42
N ARG A 273 9.71 8.13 -17.48
CA ARG A 273 10.79 8.85 -18.18
C ARG A 273 10.48 9.04 -19.66
N ALA A 274 9.95 8.02 -20.31
CA ALA A 274 9.51 8.12 -21.70
C ALA A 274 8.37 9.14 -21.86
N LEU A 275 7.35 9.11 -21.00
CA LEU A 275 6.22 10.04 -21.04
C LEU A 275 6.64 11.48 -20.79
N ARG A 276 7.52 11.75 -19.81
CA ARG A 276 8.07 13.09 -19.56
C ARG A 276 8.76 13.64 -20.81
N ARG A 277 9.53 12.81 -21.53
CA ARG A 277 10.16 13.17 -22.81
C ARG A 277 9.15 13.33 -23.94
N VAL A 278 8.10 12.52 -23.97
CA VAL A 278 7.06 12.63 -25.00
C VAL A 278 6.29 13.94 -24.86
N LEU A 279 5.93 14.30 -23.63
CA LEU A 279 5.07 15.42 -23.25
C LEU A 279 5.82 16.72 -23.00
N ASP A 280 7.16 16.70 -22.95
CA ASP A 280 8.00 17.82 -22.50
C ASP A 280 7.57 18.34 -21.11
N ASP A 281 7.37 17.39 -20.19
CA ASP A 281 6.80 17.64 -18.88
C ASP A 281 7.48 16.83 -17.78
N ASP A 282 8.51 17.40 -17.15
CA ASP A 282 9.21 16.79 -16.02
C ASP A 282 8.33 16.57 -14.78
N GLY A 283 7.18 17.25 -14.68
CA GLY A 283 6.23 17.06 -13.59
C GLY A 283 5.22 15.94 -13.82
N PHE A 284 5.19 15.33 -15.02
CA PHE A 284 4.31 14.19 -15.27
C PHE A 284 4.67 13.03 -14.33
N THR A 285 3.67 12.49 -13.64
CA THR A 285 3.87 11.50 -12.60
C THR A 285 3.18 10.19 -12.95
N VAL A 286 3.96 9.11 -12.91
CA VAL A 286 3.44 7.74 -12.84
C VAL A 286 3.62 7.27 -11.39
N SER A 287 2.61 6.57 -10.89
CA SER A 287 2.60 6.01 -9.55
C SER A 287 2.04 4.60 -9.54
N CYS A 288 2.31 3.85 -8.48
CA CYS A 288 1.73 2.55 -8.22
C CYS A 288 1.63 2.30 -6.72
N ASP A 289 0.69 1.48 -6.28
CA ASP A 289 0.57 1.09 -4.88
C ASP A 289 0.75 -0.42 -4.67
N ALA A 290 0.99 -0.80 -3.42
CA ALA A 290 0.74 -2.15 -2.97
C ALA A 290 0.50 -2.18 -1.47
N SER A 291 -0.37 -3.10 -1.04
CA SER A 291 -0.55 -3.45 0.36
C SER A 291 0.55 -4.36 0.91
N SER A 292 1.56 -4.71 0.10
CA SER A 292 2.56 -5.73 0.41
C SER A 292 3.26 -5.52 1.76
N ALA A 293 3.51 -4.30 2.20
CA ALA A 293 4.15 -4.09 3.50
C ALA A 293 3.22 -4.45 4.68
N GLY A 294 1.97 -3.95 4.69
CA GLY A 294 1.02 -4.15 5.79
C GLY A 294 0.22 -5.47 5.72
N LEU A 295 -0.18 -5.90 4.52
CA LEU A 295 -0.88 -7.16 4.28
C LEU A 295 -0.01 -8.37 4.67
N MET A 296 1.29 -8.30 4.35
CA MET A 296 2.19 -9.40 4.67
C MET A 296 2.27 -9.60 6.18
N VAL A 297 2.37 -8.52 6.97
CA VAL A 297 2.45 -8.62 8.43
C VAL A 297 1.11 -9.07 9.00
N GLY A 298 0.01 -8.44 8.57
CA GLY A 298 -1.32 -8.65 9.19
C GLY A 298 -2.02 -9.92 8.81
N THR A 299 -1.83 -10.41 7.59
CA THR A 299 -2.58 -11.56 7.08
C THR A 299 -1.69 -12.75 6.80
N LYS A 300 -0.44 -12.52 6.38
CA LYS A 300 0.47 -13.60 6.02
C LYS A 300 1.48 -13.93 7.12
N GLN A 301 1.48 -13.16 8.21
CA GLN A 301 2.49 -13.27 9.27
C GLN A 301 3.89 -13.31 8.66
N MET A 302 4.17 -12.37 7.76
CA MET A 302 5.44 -12.20 7.07
C MET A 302 5.81 -10.72 7.03
N TYR A 303 7.08 -10.39 6.97
CA TYR A 303 7.55 -9.00 6.86
C TYR A 303 8.77 -8.93 5.95
N TYR A 304 9.05 -7.75 5.39
CA TYR A 304 10.30 -7.49 4.68
C TYR A 304 11.40 -7.14 5.67
N ALA A 305 12.58 -7.75 5.50
CA ALA A 305 13.78 -7.47 6.29
C ALA A 305 15.04 -7.76 5.48
N ASP A 306 16.17 -7.18 5.89
CA ASP A 306 17.45 -7.48 5.27
C ASP A 306 17.82 -8.96 5.39
N GLY A 307 18.55 -9.44 4.39
CA GLY A 307 19.15 -10.77 4.37
C GLY A 307 20.48 -10.78 3.63
N PRO A 308 21.14 -11.96 3.59
CA PRO A 308 22.47 -12.09 2.99
C PRO A 308 22.54 -11.64 1.53
N GLU A 309 21.43 -11.79 0.79
CA GLU A 309 21.31 -11.43 -0.63
C GLU A 309 20.50 -10.14 -0.84
N GLY A 310 20.28 -9.36 0.23
CA GLY A 310 19.44 -8.16 0.25
C GLY A 310 18.07 -8.40 0.89
N VAL A 311 17.17 -7.43 0.76
CA VAL A 311 15.85 -7.45 1.39
C VAL A 311 15.00 -8.64 0.88
N ALA A 312 14.54 -9.46 1.83
CA ALA A 312 13.72 -10.64 1.58
C ALA A 312 12.48 -10.67 2.47
N GLN A 313 11.50 -11.49 2.08
CA GLN A 313 10.35 -11.78 2.93
C GLN A 313 10.74 -12.82 3.98
N ARG A 314 10.37 -12.57 5.24
CA ARG A 314 10.59 -13.48 6.37
C ARG A 314 9.26 -13.77 7.04
N LYS A 315 9.06 -14.98 7.56
CA LYS A 315 7.89 -15.26 8.40
C LYS A 315 8.09 -14.68 9.80
N VAL A 316 7.04 -14.06 10.32
CA VAL A 316 6.89 -13.72 11.74
C VAL A 316 6.93 -15.03 12.54
N LEU A 317 6.11 -16.05 12.20
CA LEU A 317 6.02 -17.30 12.98
C LEU A 317 7.23 -18.26 12.92
N ASN A 318 8.03 -18.27 11.84
CA ASN A 318 9.25 -19.10 11.82
C ASN A 318 10.42 -18.45 12.55
N ALA A 319 10.22 -17.31 13.21
CA ALA A 319 11.12 -16.88 14.24
C ALA A 319 10.95 -17.85 15.43
N ARG A 320 11.78 -18.90 15.50
CA ARG A 320 12.09 -19.66 16.73
C ARG A 320 12.74 -18.77 17.83
N TRP A 321 12.45 -17.48 17.78
CA TRP A 321 13.22 -16.34 18.31
C TRP A 321 12.29 -15.53 19.25
N PHE A 322 10.97 -15.64 19.03
CA PHE A 322 9.89 -15.31 19.96
C PHE A 322 9.81 -16.29 21.13
N GLN A 323 10.18 -17.54 20.88
CA GLN A 323 10.33 -18.55 21.89
C GLN A 323 11.81 -18.81 22.10
N PRO A 324 12.29 -18.91 23.34
CA PRO A 324 13.62 -19.44 23.57
C PRO A 324 13.75 -20.80 22.86
N SER A 325 14.92 -21.07 22.26
CA SER A 325 15.19 -22.35 21.58
C SER A 325 14.97 -23.58 22.48
N CYS A 326 14.93 -23.38 23.79
CA CYS A 326 14.57 -24.40 24.79
C CYS A 326 13.07 -24.46 25.16
N GLY A 327 12.24 -23.52 24.73
CA GLY A 327 10.80 -23.47 24.99
C GLY A 327 10.38 -23.07 26.42
N ARG A 328 11.30 -22.54 27.24
CA ARG A 328 11.05 -22.15 28.65
C ARG A 328 11.01 -20.65 28.82
N ASP A 329 10.08 -20.12 29.61
CA ASP A 329 10.04 -18.69 29.94
C ASP A 329 11.38 -18.19 30.51
N CYS A 330 11.99 -17.21 29.84
CA CYS A 330 13.27 -16.66 30.24
C CYS A 330 13.15 -15.74 31.46
N ASP A 331 11.99 -15.15 31.73
CA ASP A 331 11.80 -14.30 32.90
C ASP A 331 11.80 -15.14 34.20
N GLU A 332 11.38 -16.40 34.11
CA GLU A 332 11.31 -17.32 35.25
C GLU A 332 12.48 -18.32 35.32
N HIS A 333 13.08 -18.66 34.18
CA HIS A 333 14.02 -19.80 34.08
C HIS A 333 15.39 -19.47 33.46
N PHE A 334 15.69 -18.19 33.21
CA PHE A 334 17.01 -17.82 32.72
C PHE A 334 18.08 -17.99 33.79
N ASP A 335 19.10 -18.81 33.48
CA ASP A 335 20.33 -18.93 34.26
C ASP A 335 21.52 -18.51 33.38
N PRO A 336 22.18 -17.39 33.65
CA PRO A 336 23.32 -16.93 32.86
C PRO A 336 24.52 -17.87 32.91
N ASN A 337 24.57 -18.79 33.88
CA ASN A 337 25.63 -19.79 34.01
C ASN A 337 25.32 -21.10 33.27
N ALA A 338 24.06 -21.33 32.88
CA ALA A 338 23.66 -22.52 32.14
C ALA A 338 24.02 -22.36 30.65
N LYS A 339 24.81 -23.30 30.13
CA LYS A 339 25.29 -23.27 28.74
C LYS A 339 24.15 -23.20 27.73
N GLU A 340 23.04 -23.90 28.00
CA GLU A 340 21.86 -23.92 27.14
C GLU A 340 21.19 -22.54 27.07
N CYS A 341 21.14 -21.83 28.20
CA CYS A 341 20.60 -20.47 28.27
C CYS A 341 21.48 -19.46 27.53
N VAL A 342 22.81 -19.60 27.61
CA VAL A 342 23.76 -18.75 26.86
C VAL A 342 23.63 -18.95 25.36
N VAL A 343 23.56 -20.20 24.89
CA VAL A 343 23.35 -20.51 23.46
C VAL A 343 22.00 -19.96 22.99
N CYS A 344 20.95 -20.16 23.80
CA CYS A 344 19.62 -19.65 23.52
C CYS A 344 19.59 -18.11 23.39
N ALA A 345 20.26 -17.39 24.31
CA ALA A 345 20.36 -15.94 24.27
C ALA A 345 21.14 -15.45 23.04
N PHE A 346 22.24 -16.12 22.70
CA PHE A 346 23.05 -15.79 21.51
C PHE A 346 22.25 -15.98 20.21
N ASP A 347 21.54 -17.11 20.08
CA ASP A 347 20.66 -17.36 18.93
C ASP A 347 19.64 -16.23 18.81
N ARG A 348 18.96 -15.86 19.91
CA ARG A 348 17.98 -14.76 19.91
C ARG A 348 18.59 -13.40 19.53
N GLN A 349 19.81 -13.09 19.96
CA GLN A 349 20.50 -11.84 19.57
C GLN A 349 20.84 -11.81 18.08
N LEU A 350 21.38 -12.90 17.54
CA LEU A 350 21.66 -13.04 16.11
C LEU A 350 20.39 -12.83 15.27
N ASP A 351 19.31 -13.32 15.81
CA ASP A 351 17.98 -13.31 15.24
C ASP A 351 17.31 -11.92 15.33
N PHE A 352 17.46 -11.21 16.45
CA PHE A 352 17.14 -9.79 16.55
C PHE A 352 17.86 -8.98 15.47
N MET A 353 19.18 -9.16 15.33
CA MET A 353 19.99 -8.47 14.32
C MET A 353 19.51 -8.77 12.89
N ARG A 354 19.08 -10.01 12.61
CA ARG A 354 18.52 -10.38 11.29
C ARG A 354 17.13 -9.83 11.03
N ALA A 355 16.31 -9.69 12.06
CA ALA A 355 14.93 -9.23 11.96
C ALA A 355 14.87 -7.71 11.76
N MET A 356 15.62 -6.99 12.57
CA MET A 356 15.79 -5.55 12.43
C MET A 356 16.58 -5.22 11.16
N GLY A 357 17.53 -6.10 10.79
CA GLY A 357 18.39 -5.86 9.64
C GLY A 357 19.11 -4.52 9.79
N THR A 358 19.05 -3.70 8.75
CA THR A 358 19.50 -2.31 8.75
C THR A 358 18.33 -1.33 8.78
N CYS A 359 17.18 -1.74 9.32
CA CYS A 359 16.06 -0.84 9.61
C CYS A 359 16.51 0.25 10.58
N CYS A 360 16.02 1.47 10.41
CA CYS A 360 16.26 2.58 11.34
C CYS A 360 15.90 2.21 12.79
N LEU A 361 14.91 1.34 12.97
CA LEU A 361 14.47 0.86 14.27
C LEU A 361 15.57 0.06 15.03
N ALA A 362 16.58 -0.46 14.33
CA ALA A 362 17.68 -1.25 14.92
C ALA A 362 18.50 -0.45 15.95
N GLU A 363 18.54 0.87 15.82
CA GLU A 363 19.26 1.76 16.72
C GLU A 363 18.42 2.21 17.93
N HIS A 364 17.10 2.00 17.87
CA HIS A 364 16.14 2.52 18.85
C HIS A 364 15.54 1.43 19.75
N LEU A 365 15.57 0.17 19.33
CA LEU A 365 15.09 -0.94 20.15
C LEU A 365 16.26 -1.62 20.86
N SER A 366 16.17 -1.72 22.19
CA SER A 366 17.02 -2.65 22.94
C SER A 366 16.62 -4.09 22.60
N PHE A 367 17.57 -5.02 22.78
CA PHE A 367 17.29 -6.44 22.64
C PHE A 367 16.12 -6.87 23.55
N GLU A 368 16.09 -6.37 24.79
CA GLU A 368 15.03 -6.63 25.77
C GLU A 368 13.66 -6.10 25.31
N ALA A 369 13.59 -4.85 24.86
CA ALA A 369 12.36 -4.25 24.33
C ALA A 369 11.86 -5.04 23.12
N TYR A 370 12.76 -5.39 22.20
CA TYR A 370 12.43 -6.25 21.07
C TYR A 370 11.86 -7.59 21.53
N THR A 371 12.46 -8.25 22.53
CA THR A 371 11.95 -9.52 23.05
C THR A 371 10.60 -9.40 23.76
N ASN A 372 10.25 -8.23 24.28
CA ASN A 372 8.97 -7.97 24.96
C ASN A 372 7.82 -7.63 24.00
N LEU A 373 8.12 -7.10 22.82
CA LEU A 373 7.17 -6.89 21.72
C LEU A 373 6.77 -8.19 21.00
N ALA A 374 7.65 -9.15 21.22
CA ALA A 374 7.80 -10.44 20.61
C ALA A 374 7.19 -11.56 21.47
N THR A 375 6.96 -11.30 22.75
CA THR A 375 6.28 -12.28 23.61
C THR A 375 4.90 -12.54 23.03
N LEU A 376 4.75 -13.78 22.53
CA LEU A 376 3.48 -14.41 22.24
C LEU A 376 2.56 -14.12 23.42
N SER A 377 1.25 -14.08 23.21
CA SER A 377 0.30 -13.76 24.27
C SER A 377 0.23 -14.79 25.41
N GLU A 378 1.35 -15.39 25.82
CA GLU A 378 1.55 -16.29 26.95
C GLU A 378 0.95 -15.69 28.21
N THR A 379 1.01 -14.38 28.44
CA THR A 379 0.30 -13.78 29.59
C THR A 379 -1.22 -13.94 29.49
N LYS A 380 -1.82 -13.70 28.32
CA LYS A 380 -3.27 -13.88 28.12
C LYS A 380 -3.67 -15.35 28.11
N ILE A 381 -2.81 -16.22 27.58
CA ILE A 381 -3.03 -17.67 27.59
C ILE A 381 -2.90 -18.17 29.03
N ARG A 382 -1.90 -17.74 29.79
CA ARG A 382 -1.69 -18.08 31.20
C ARG A 382 -2.82 -17.56 32.06
N ASP A 383 -3.23 -16.31 31.90
CA ASP A 383 -4.35 -15.72 32.64
C ASP A 383 -5.66 -16.42 32.28
N ALA A 384 -5.89 -16.76 31.01
CA ALA A 384 -7.08 -17.51 30.59
C ALA A 384 -7.05 -18.98 31.03
N LEU A 385 -5.88 -19.63 31.05
CA LEU A 385 -5.70 -20.98 31.58
C LEU A 385 -5.91 -20.99 33.09
N LYS A 386 -5.36 -20.00 33.80
CA LYS A 386 -5.53 -19.81 35.24
C LYS A 386 -6.98 -19.47 35.59
N GLU A 387 -7.64 -18.61 34.81
CA GLU A 387 -9.07 -18.29 34.98
C GLU A 387 -9.94 -19.52 34.68
N ALA A 388 -9.62 -20.30 33.64
CA ALA A 388 -10.31 -21.54 33.33
C ALA A 388 -10.14 -22.58 34.45
N GLU A 389 -8.94 -22.69 35.02
CA GLU A 389 -8.64 -23.54 36.17
C GLU A 389 -9.36 -23.07 37.44
N GLU A 390 -9.33 -21.77 37.74
CA GLU A 390 -10.00 -21.18 38.91
C GLU A 390 -11.53 -21.26 38.82
N LYS A 391 -12.09 -21.26 37.61
CA LYS A 391 -13.55 -21.27 37.36
C LYS A 391 -14.10 -22.62 36.88
N ASP A 392 -13.27 -23.66 36.82
CA ASP A 392 -13.61 -24.99 36.30
C ASP A 392 -14.28 -24.93 34.90
N LEU A 393 -13.73 -24.10 34.03
CA LEU A 393 -14.19 -23.92 32.65
C LEU A 393 -13.36 -24.78 31.70
N GLU A 394 -14.00 -25.27 30.63
CA GLU A 394 -13.29 -25.94 29.55
C GLU A 394 -12.39 -24.92 28.81
N VAL A 395 -11.10 -25.24 28.67
CA VAL A 395 -10.14 -24.38 27.98
C VAL A 395 -10.52 -24.29 26.51
N ASP A 396 -10.79 -23.08 26.01
CA ASP A 396 -11.08 -22.88 24.58
C ASP A 396 -9.91 -23.44 23.74
N PRO A 397 -10.13 -24.46 22.90
CA PRO A 397 -9.07 -25.03 22.07
C PRO A 397 -8.44 -23.99 21.12
N ASN A 398 -9.10 -22.86 20.87
CA ASN A 398 -8.54 -21.75 20.10
C ASN A 398 -7.52 -20.89 20.87
N LEU A 399 -7.37 -21.04 22.19
CA LEU A 399 -6.33 -20.36 22.98
C LEU A 399 -4.92 -20.67 22.46
N TYR A 400 -4.69 -21.89 21.97
CA TYR A 400 -3.42 -22.30 21.38
C TYR A 400 -3.15 -21.69 20.00
N HIS A 401 -4.16 -21.11 19.33
CA HIS A 401 -3.95 -20.32 18.11
C HIS A 401 -3.41 -18.92 18.39
N LEU A 402 -3.45 -18.46 19.65
CA LEU A 402 -2.84 -17.20 20.08
C LEU A 402 -1.32 -17.34 20.31
N TYR A 403 -0.81 -18.57 20.53
CA TYR A 403 0.61 -18.87 20.39
C TYR A 403 1.05 -18.51 18.95
N GLY A 404 1.99 -17.59 18.82
CA GLY A 404 2.43 -17.10 17.51
C GLY A 404 2.03 -15.66 17.17
N THR A 405 1.13 -15.03 17.93
CA THR A 405 0.63 -13.70 17.57
C THR A 405 1.48 -12.58 18.16
N LEU A 406 1.77 -11.55 17.34
CA LEU A 406 2.39 -10.31 17.82
C LEU A 406 1.43 -9.58 18.76
N LYS A 407 1.98 -8.94 19.81
CA LYS A 407 1.24 -7.91 20.54
C LYS A 407 0.84 -6.77 19.59
N PRO A 408 -0.23 -6.00 19.88
CA PRO A 408 -0.63 -4.85 19.06
C PRO A 408 0.52 -3.89 18.69
N GLU A 409 1.37 -3.55 19.64
CA GLU A 409 2.57 -2.72 19.47
C GLU A 409 3.67 -3.42 18.66
N GLY A 410 3.84 -4.73 18.83
CA GLY A 410 4.70 -5.55 17.98
C GLY A 410 4.22 -5.51 16.52
N TYR A 411 2.92 -5.65 16.28
CA TYR A 411 2.35 -5.52 14.95
C TYR A 411 2.66 -4.16 14.31
N ALA A 412 2.54 -3.06 15.07
CA ALA A 412 2.87 -1.73 14.58
C ALA A 412 4.36 -1.65 14.16
N LEU A 413 5.27 -2.13 15.01
CA LEU A 413 6.71 -2.09 14.74
C LEU A 413 7.12 -2.99 13.56
N PHE A 414 6.61 -4.21 13.47
CA PHE A 414 6.90 -5.09 12.33
C PHE A 414 6.30 -4.55 11.02
N THR A 415 5.14 -3.88 11.08
CA THR A 415 4.59 -3.18 9.91
C THR A 415 5.48 -2.03 9.48
N PHE A 416 6.01 -1.26 10.43
CA PHE A 416 6.96 -0.18 10.18
C PHE A 416 8.26 -0.68 9.53
N ILE A 417 8.90 -1.71 10.10
CA ILE A 417 10.09 -2.37 9.50
C ILE A 417 9.76 -2.82 8.07
N SER A 418 8.64 -3.53 7.91
CA SER A 418 8.20 -4.05 6.61
C SER A 418 8.00 -2.94 5.57
N GLN A 419 7.48 -1.77 5.97
CA GLN A 419 7.29 -0.61 5.10
C GLN A 419 8.62 -0.02 4.62
N GLU A 420 9.56 0.24 5.53
CA GLU A 420 10.89 0.76 5.19
C GLU A 420 11.60 -0.20 4.22
N MET A 421 11.66 -1.47 4.59
CA MET A 421 12.35 -2.51 3.82
C MET A 421 11.71 -2.74 2.46
N PHE A 422 10.38 -2.68 2.38
CA PHE A 422 9.67 -2.75 1.12
C PHE A 422 10.05 -1.59 0.18
N LEU A 423 10.10 -0.35 0.68
CA LEU A 423 10.51 0.81 -0.12
C LEU A 423 11.95 0.67 -0.61
N ARG A 424 12.86 0.28 0.29
CA ARG A 424 14.28 0.01 -0.04
C ARG A 424 14.43 -1.06 -1.11
N LYS A 425 13.67 -2.15 -0.99
CA LYS A 425 13.65 -3.21 -2.01
C LYS A 425 13.11 -2.69 -3.33
N ALA A 426 11.95 -2.06 -3.32
CA ALA A 426 11.26 -1.57 -4.50
C ALA A 426 12.14 -0.59 -5.29
N TYR A 427 12.70 0.43 -4.64
CA TYR A 427 13.55 1.42 -5.28
C TYR A 427 14.96 0.89 -5.59
N GLY A 428 15.63 0.25 -4.62
CA GLY A 428 17.01 -0.22 -4.80
C GLY A 428 17.16 -1.29 -5.88
N GLN A 429 16.23 -2.26 -5.95
CA GLN A 429 16.28 -3.29 -6.99
C GLN A 429 15.78 -2.77 -8.33
N SER A 430 14.76 -1.90 -8.35
CA SER A 430 14.28 -1.32 -9.61
C SER A 430 15.30 -0.39 -10.26
N ALA A 431 16.06 0.39 -9.48
CA ALA A 431 17.10 1.27 -9.99
C ALA A 431 18.15 0.50 -10.81
N LYS A 432 18.61 -0.65 -10.31
CA LYS A 432 19.55 -1.54 -11.03
C LYS A 432 18.99 -2.03 -12.37
N ILE A 433 17.70 -2.35 -12.39
CA ILE A 433 17.01 -2.80 -13.61
C ILE A 433 16.85 -1.64 -14.59
N VAL A 434 16.50 -0.44 -14.11
CA VAL A 434 16.33 0.76 -14.92
C VAL A 434 17.66 1.17 -15.55
N GLU A 435 18.76 1.13 -14.80
CA GLU A 435 20.10 1.42 -15.31
C GLU A 435 20.50 0.45 -16.43
N ALA A 436 20.30 -0.86 -16.22
CA ALA A 436 20.59 -1.88 -17.22
C ALA A 436 19.69 -1.81 -18.49
N LYS A 437 18.60 -1.03 -18.45
CA LYS A 437 17.62 -0.87 -19.53
C LYS A 437 17.39 0.60 -19.90
N ALA A 438 18.36 1.48 -19.63
CA ALA A 438 18.21 2.92 -19.86
C ALA A 438 17.94 3.26 -21.33
N ASP A 439 18.46 2.45 -22.26
CA ASP A 439 18.22 2.58 -23.70
C ASP A 439 16.74 2.39 -24.11
N LEU A 440 15.93 1.77 -23.25
CA LEU A 440 14.50 1.58 -23.52
C LEU A 440 13.70 2.87 -23.42
N VAL A 441 14.18 3.90 -22.70
CA VAL A 441 13.46 5.18 -22.57
C VAL A 441 13.23 5.80 -23.95
N ASP A 442 14.26 5.84 -24.78
CA ASP A 442 14.20 6.47 -26.10
C ASP A 442 13.37 5.63 -27.08
N LYS A 443 13.49 4.30 -26.98
CA LYS A 443 12.67 3.36 -27.77
C LYS A 443 11.18 3.49 -27.41
N LEU A 444 10.86 3.59 -26.11
CA LEU A 444 9.50 3.80 -25.63
C LEU A 444 8.96 5.15 -26.11
N ALA A 445 9.73 6.23 -25.96
CA ALA A 445 9.30 7.56 -26.37
C ALA A 445 9.04 7.62 -27.89
N ALA A 446 9.89 6.98 -28.70
CA ALA A 446 9.69 6.87 -30.14
C ALA A 446 8.45 6.03 -30.49
N ALA A 447 8.27 4.88 -29.84
CA ALA A 447 7.10 4.01 -30.07
C ALA A 447 5.77 4.67 -29.66
N LEU A 448 5.75 5.42 -28.55
CA LEU A 448 4.57 6.17 -28.11
C LEU A 448 4.17 7.30 -29.06
N LYS A 449 5.13 7.84 -29.85
CA LYS A 449 4.91 8.89 -30.84
C LYS A 449 4.69 8.36 -32.26
N SER A 450 4.81 7.06 -32.49
CA SER A 450 4.76 6.52 -33.85
C SER A 450 3.34 6.54 -34.42
N GLU A 451 3.23 6.41 -35.75
CA GLU A 451 1.94 6.25 -36.43
C GLU A 451 1.30 4.88 -36.11
N THR A 452 2.09 3.91 -35.65
CA THR A 452 1.65 2.56 -35.30
C THR A 452 2.12 2.13 -33.90
N PRO A 453 1.69 2.81 -32.82
CA PRO A 453 2.23 2.55 -31.48
C PRO A 453 2.07 1.11 -31.03
N ASP A 454 0.95 0.46 -31.36
CA ASP A 454 0.68 -0.94 -31.00
C ASP A 454 1.73 -1.90 -31.54
N SER A 455 2.17 -1.72 -32.79
CA SER A 455 3.19 -2.56 -33.42
C SER A 455 4.56 -2.31 -32.81
N ASP A 456 4.89 -1.04 -32.55
CA ASP A 456 6.22 -0.66 -32.06
C ASP A 456 6.42 -0.98 -30.58
N LEU A 457 5.39 -0.76 -29.76
CA LEU A 457 5.39 -1.13 -28.34
C LEU A 457 5.48 -2.65 -28.16
N ALA A 458 4.86 -3.45 -29.04
CA ALA A 458 4.95 -4.91 -28.99
C ALA A 458 6.38 -5.45 -29.17
N LYS A 459 7.28 -4.67 -29.75
CA LYS A 459 8.70 -5.02 -29.94
C LYS A 459 9.55 -4.73 -28.69
N ILE A 460 9.02 -3.98 -27.72
CA ILE A 460 9.75 -3.54 -26.53
C ILE A 460 9.47 -4.48 -25.36
N LYS A 461 10.53 -5.10 -24.84
CA LYS A 461 10.46 -5.96 -23.64
C LYS A 461 10.96 -5.21 -22.41
N LEU A 462 10.01 -4.84 -21.55
CA LEU A 462 10.29 -4.28 -20.23
C LEU A 462 10.83 -5.36 -19.26
N ALA A 463 10.83 -5.08 -17.97
CA ALA A 463 11.50 -5.88 -16.94
C ALA A 463 10.70 -7.08 -16.42
#